data_AF-A0A3D1R0W6-F1
#
_entry.id   AF-A0A3D1R0W6-F1
#
_cell.length_a   1.000
_cell.length_b   1.000
_cell.length_c   1.000
_cell.angle_alpha   90.00
_cell.angle_beta   90.00
_cell.angle_gamma   90.00
#
_symmetry.space_group_name_H-M   'P 1'
#
loop_
_entity.id
_entity.type
_entity.pdbx_description
1 polymer ?
#
loop_
_entity_poly.entity_id
_entity_poly.type
_entity_poly.pdbx_seq_one_letter_code
_entity_poly.pdbx_strand_id
1 'polypeptide(L)'
;MRVFAEVSGGSTLEGASLRASVAELTTSGGSTVALSVAGQLAVEASGGSVVRVFGRPTVTREQLSGGSQLVFEAPRAPQTE
;
A
#
# COMPACT_ATOMS: atom_id res chain seq x y z
N MET A 1 8.89 -2.74 12.25
CA MET A 1 9.20 -3.42 10.97
C MET A 1 9.12 -2.41 9.84
N ARG A 2 10.04 -2.46 8.88
CA ARG A 2 10.01 -1.63 7.66
C ARG A 2 9.71 -2.52 6.46
N VAL A 3 8.88 -2.05 5.55
CA VAL A 3 8.52 -2.76 4.31
C VAL A 3 8.85 -1.86 3.13
N PHE A 4 9.58 -2.41 2.15
CA PHE A 4 9.84 -1.80 0.86
C PHE A 4 9.29 -2.74 -0.20
N ALA A 5 8.46 -2.24 -1.10
CA ALA A 5 7.88 -3.05 -2.16
C ALA A 5 7.81 -2.28 -3.49
N GLU A 6 8.29 -2.93 -4.54
CA GLU A 6 8.19 -2.46 -5.92
C GLU A 6 7.31 -3.43 -6.71
N VAL A 7 6.22 -2.93 -7.29
CA VAL A 7 5.21 -3.77 -7.96
C VAL A 7 4.88 -3.22 -9.34
N SER A 8 5.12 -4.01 -10.38
CA SER A 8 4.96 -3.59 -11.77
C SER A 8 4.16 -4.59 -12.63
N GLY A 9 3.76 -4.16 -13.83
CA GLY A 9 3.21 -5.05 -14.86
C GLY A 9 1.80 -5.58 -14.61
N GLY A 10 1.09 -5.11 -13.56
CA GLY A 10 -0.23 -5.63 -13.18
C GLY A 10 -0.18 -6.70 -12.08
N SER A 11 0.90 -6.75 -11.31
CA SER A 11 1.07 -7.71 -10.23
C SER A 11 0.25 -7.35 -8.99
N THR A 12 0.00 -8.34 -8.13
CA THR A 12 -0.72 -8.16 -6.86
C THR A 12 0.19 -8.48 -5.67
N LEU A 13 0.26 -7.56 -4.69
CA LEU A 13 0.93 -7.77 -3.40
C LEU A 13 -0.11 -7.82 -2.28
N GLU A 14 -0.20 -8.96 -1.60
CA GLU A 14 -1.05 -9.16 -0.42
C GLU A 14 -0.20 -9.25 0.85
N GLY A 15 -0.26 -8.20 1.65
CA GLY A 15 0.45 -8.05 2.93
C GLY A 15 -0.46 -7.50 4.03
N ALA A 16 -1.78 -7.71 3.95
CA ALA A 16 -2.71 -7.17 4.94
C ALA A 16 -2.44 -7.69 6.37
N SER A 17 -1.86 -8.88 6.53
CA SER A 17 -1.44 -9.44 7.82
C SER A 17 -0.09 -8.88 8.32
N LEU A 18 0.69 -8.24 7.45
CA LEU A 18 2.00 -7.67 7.78
C LEU A 18 1.82 -6.25 8.33
N ARG A 19 1.95 -6.11 9.67
CA ARG A 19 1.91 -4.80 10.32
C ARG A 19 3.24 -4.06 10.18
N ALA A 20 3.35 -3.23 9.16
CA ALA A 20 4.49 -2.35 8.95
C ALA A 20 4.43 -1.12 9.87
N SER A 21 5.57 -0.77 10.46
CA SER A 21 5.75 0.51 11.19
C SER A 21 6.11 1.62 10.21
N VAL A 22 6.83 1.29 9.14
CA VAL A 22 7.13 2.20 8.02
C VAL A 22 6.96 1.40 6.74
N ALA A 23 6.27 1.96 5.75
CA ALA A 23 6.08 1.35 4.45
C ALA A 23 6.47 2.33 3.33
N GLU A 24 7.24 1.83 2.37
CA GLU A 24 7.57 2.52 1.12
C GLU A 24 7.12 1.65 -0.04
N LEU A 25 6.16 2.15 -0.82
CA LEU A 25 5.46 1.43 -1.86
C LEU A 25 5.64 2.13 -3.20
N THR A 26 6.24 1.45 -4.16
CA THR A 26 6.37 1.95 -5.54
C THR A 26 5.62 1.02 -6.48
N THR A 27 4.65 1.56 -7.22
CA THR A 27 3.81 0.79 -8.14
C THR A 27 3.76 1.42 -9.53
N SER A 28 3.81 0.58 -10.55
CA SER A 28 3.66 1.00 -11.95
C SER A 28 2.77 0.04 -12.75
N GLY A 29 2.03 0.59 -13.71
CA GLY A 29 1.09 -0.17 -14.53
C GLY A 29 -0.28 -0.33 -13.87
N GLY A 30 -0.87 -1.53 -13.92
CA GLY A 30 -2.19 -1.85 -13.35
C GLY A 30 -2.13 -2.67 -12.05
N SER A 31 -1.09 -2.46 -11.24
CA SER A 31 -0.77 -3.31 -10.08
C SER A 31 -1.68 -3.03 -8.88
N THR A 32 -1.92 -4.05 -8.04
CA THR A 32 -2.70 -3.89 -6.80
C THR A 32 -1.86 -4.22 -5.57
N VAL A 33 -1.87 -3.34 -4.56
CA VAL A 33 -1.12 -3.52 -3.31
C VAL A 33 -2.05 -3.43 -2.13
N ALA A 34 -1.92 -4.33 -1.16
CA ALA A 34 -2.70 -4.36 0.06
C ALA A 34 -1.76 -4.55 1.27
N LEU A 35 -1.56 -3.52 2.11
CA LEU A 35 -0.61 -3.57 3.23
C LEU A 35 -1.16 -2.92 4.51
N SER A 36 -0.89 -3.50 5.67
CA SER A 36 -1.21 -2.87 6.96
C SER A 36 -0.07 -1.95 7.43
N VAL A 37 -0.36 -0.67 7.63
CA VAL A 37 0.65 0.33 8.04
C VAL A 37 0.16 1.10 9.25
N ALA A 38 0.94 1.05 10.33
CA ALA A 38 0.59 1.66 11.61
C ALA A 38 1.37 2.95 11.93
N GLY A 39 2.50 3.19 11.28
CA GLY A 39 3.35 4.35 11.52
C GLY A 39 3.41 5.28 10.31
N GLN A 40 4.45 5.16 9.48
CA GLN A 40 4.67 6.08 8.34
C GLN A 40 4.43 5.39 7.00
N LEU A 41 3.89 6.14 6.04
CA LEU A 41 3.67 5.67 4.67
C LEU A 41 4.29 6.63 3.65
N ALA A 42 5.12 6.10 2.77
CA ALA A 42 5.53 6.70 1.51
C ALA A 42 4.98 5.87 0.35
N VAL A 43 4.29 6.50 -0.60
CA VAL A 43 3.72 5.82 -1.76
C VAL A 43 3.96 6.58 -3.05
N GLU A 44 4.39 5.84 -4.06
CA GLU A 44 4.52 6.29 -5.44
C GLU A 44 3.76 5.31 -6.33
N ALA A 45 2.74 5.80 -7.02
CA ALA A 45 1.92 5.00 -7.91
C ALA A 45 1.75 5.69 -9.26
N SER A 46 1.85 4.91 -10.33
CA SER A 46 1.74 5.39 -11.70
C SER A 46 0.97 4.40 -12.59
N GLY A 47 0.18 4.93 -13.52
CA GLY A 47 -0.72 4.12 -14.36
C GLY A 47 -2.06 3.88 -13.67
N GLY A 48 -2.64 2.69 -13.81
CA GLY A 48 -3.93 2.29 -13.22
C GLY A 48 -3.82 1.48 -11.92
N SER A 49 -2.76 1.66 -11.14
CA SER A 49 -2.52 0.87 -9.95
C SER A 49 -3.40 1.29 -8.76
N VAL A 50 -3.70 0.32 -7.88
CA VAL A 50 -4.52 0.54 -6.68
C VAL A 50 -3.73 0.13 -5.44
N VAL A 51 -3.49 1.10 -4.56
CA VAL A 51 -2.78 0.88 -3.28
C VAL A 51 -3.78 0.98 -2.13
N ARG A 52 -4.00 -0.13 -1.43
CA ARG A 52 -4.86 -0.25 -0.26
C ARG A 52 -3.99 -0.32 0.99
N VAL A 53 -4.21 0.63 1.89
CA VAL A 53 -3.47 0.72 3.14
C VAL A 53 -4.43 0.56 4.30
N PHE A 54 -4.21 -0.47 5.12
CA PHE A 54 -5.01 -0.73 6.31
C PHE A 54 -4.37 -0.07 7.53
N GLY A 55 -5.13 0.76 8.21
CA GLY A 55 -4.67 1.47 9.40
C GLY A 55 -4.70 2.99 9.23
N ARG A 56 -4.05 3.67 10.16
CA ARG A 56 -3.96 5.14 10.20
C ARG A 56 -2.50 5.58 10.17
N PRO A 57 -1.77 5.34 9.06
CA PRO A 57 -0.41 5.81 8.96
C PRO A 57 -0.36 7.32 8.77
N THR A 58 0.71 7.94 9.21
CA THR A 58 1.11 9.29 8.80
C THR A 58 1.73 9.21 7.41
N VAL A 59 1.08 9.79 6.42
CA VAL A 59 1.60 9.87 5.05
C VAL A 59 2.72 10.90 5.02
N THR A 60 3.94 10.45 4.71
CA THR A 60 5.12 11.30 4.60
C THR A 60 5.43 11.69 3.16
N ARG A 61 5.01 10.89 2.19
CA ARG A 61 5.20 11.12 0.76
C ARG A 61 4.08 10.43 -0.02
N GLU A 62 3.47 11.15 -0.95
CA GLU A 62 2.40 10.64 -1.81
C GLU A 62 2.61 11.20 -3.22
N GLN A 63 2.81 10.31 -4.19
CA GLN A 63 2.89 10.65 -5.61
C GLN A 63 2.01 9.69 -6.39
N LEU A 64 0.92 10.19 -6.95
CA LEU A 64 -0.06 9.40 -7.70
C LEU A 64 -0.19 10.00 -9.10
N SER A 65 -0.19 9.16 -10.13
CA SER A 65 -0.26 9.59 -11.53
C SER A 65 -0.91 8.53 -12.43
N GLY A 66 -1.38 8.92 -13.62
CA GLY A 66 -1.87 7.97 -14.64
C GLY A 66 -3.20 7.26 -14.35
N GLY A 67 -3.92 7.66 -13.29
CA GLY A 67 -5.16 7.02 -12.84
C GLY A 67 -5.02 6.18 -11.56
N SER A 68 -3.85 6.17 -10.94
CA SER A 68 -3.59 5.37 -9.75
C SER A 68 -4.41 5.86 -8.55
N GLN A 69 -4.84 4.94 -7.70
CA GLN A 69 -5.65 5.23 -6.52
C GLN A 69 -4.97 4.79 -5.24
N LEU A 70 -4.98 5.65 -4.23
CA LEU A 70 -4.61 5.33 -2.86
C LEU A 70 -5.87 5.31 -1.99
N VAL A 71 -6.11 4.18 -1.32
CA VAL A 71 -7.28 3.96 -0.48
C VAL A 71 -6.83 3.59 0.92
N PHE A 72 -7.33 4.33 1.91
CA PHE A 72 -7.13 4.00 3.32
C PHE A 72 -8.35 3.25 3.85
N GLU A 73 -8.12 2.07 4.38
CA GLU A 73 -9.13 1.23 5.00
C GLU A 73 -8.86 1.09 6.50
N ALA A 74 -9.90 0.81 7.28
CA ALA A 74 -9.74 0.50 8.70
C ALA A 74 -8.80 -0.71 8.87
N PRO A 75 -8.05 -0.81 9.98
CA PRO A 75 -7.27 -2.01 10.26
C PRO A 75 -8.19 -3.23 10.16
N ARG A 76 -7.85 -4.20 9.29
CA ARG A 76 -8.61 -5.45 9.25
C ARG A 76 -8.52 -6.10 10.63
N ALA A 77 -9.66 -6.44 11.20
CA ALA A 77 -9.71 -7.38 12.33
C ALA A 77 -9.02 -8.68 11.89
N PRO A 78 -8.26 -9.35 12.77
CA PRO A 78 -7.77 -10.69 12.44
C PRO A 78 -8.97 -11.54 12.05
N GLN A 79 -8.92 -12.16 10.87
CA GLN A 79 -9.92 -13.15 10.51
C GLN A 79 -9.67 -14.33 11.45
N THR A 80 -10.52 -14.47 12.47
CA THR A 80 -10.64 -15.73 13.20
C THR A 80 -11.15 -16.75 12.18
N GLU A 81 -10.38 -17.81 11.97
CA GLU A 81 -10.75 -18.98 11.16
C GLU A 81 -12.15 -19.51 11.46
#